data_AF-A0A2H0N877-F1
#
_entry.id   AF-A0A2H0N877-F1
#
_cell.length_a   1.000
_cell.length_b   1.000
_cell.length_c   1.000
_cell.angle_alpha   90.00
_cell.angle_beta   90.00
_cell.angle_gamma   90.00
#
_symmetry.space_group_name_H-M   'P 1'
#
loop_
_entity.id
_entity.type
_entity.pdbx_description
1 polymer ?
#
loop_
_entity_poly.entity_id
_entity_poly.type
_entity_poly.pdbx_seq_one_letter_code
_entity_poly.pdbx_strand_id
1 'polypeptide(L)'
;MTVFTPNKKDNFNIYIGALVLALILVSGLWLYTYNLKVTVLHNISGVELELQRTRVVNAEMKNNLYSLLNPAEISIMAEARGLVKDSNPEFIQVAQR
;
A
#
# COMPACT_ATOMS: atom_id res chain seq x y z
N MET A 1 -44.31 63.72 23.54
CA MET A 1 -44.38 63.02 22.23
C MET A 1 -43.08 62.26 22.08
N THR A 2 -43.10 60.94 22.17
CA THR A 2 -41.89 60.11 22.14
C THR A 2 -41.70 59.60 20.72
N VAL A 3 -40.66 60.09 20.05
CA VAL A 3 -40.32 59.68 18.68
C VAL A 3 -39.37 58.50 18.77
N PHE A 4 -39.82 57.33 18.31
CA PHE A 4 -38.96 56.16 18.13
C PHE A 4 -38.16 56.31 16.84
N THR A 5 -36.84 56.47 16.94
CA THR A 5 -35.94 56.43 15.78
C THR A 5 -35.46 55.00 15.51
N PRO A 6 -35.49 54.51 14.25
CA PRO A 6 -35.02 53.17 13.91
C PRO A 6 -33.50 53.07 14.09
N ASN A 7 -33.05 51.96 14.66
CA ASN A 7 -31.63 51.66 14.84
C ASN A 7 -30.96 51.44 13.47
N LYS A 8 -30.15 52.41 13.02
CA LYS A 8 -29.48 52.41 11.70
C LYS A 8 -28.25 51.51 11.60
N LYS A 9 -27.87 50.79 12.66
CA LYS A 9 -26.73 49.84 12.64
C LYS A 9 -27.21 48.45 12.29
N ASP A 10 -27.55 48.24 11.02
CA ASP A 10 -27.77 46.89 10.51
C ASP A 10 -26.50 46.38 9.83
N ASN A 11 -25.88 45.37 10.44
CA ASN A 11 -24.67 44.71 9.94
C ASN A 11 -25.01 43.65 8.88
N PHE A 12 -26.21 43.70 8.28
CA PHE A 12 -26.71 42.76 7.28
C PHE A 12 -25.70 42.43 6.17
N ASN A 13 -24.97 43.44 5.68
CA ASN A 13 -23.94 43.25 4.65
C ASN A 13 -22.76 42.39 5.13
N ILE A 14 -22.42 42.43 6.42
CA ILE A 14 -21.36 41.60 7.00
C ILE A 14 -21.81 40.14 7.05
N TYR A 15 -23.08 39.88 7.40
CA TYR A 15 -23.62 38.52 7.40
C TYR A 15 -23.70 37.93 5.99
N ILE A 16 -24.13 38.73 5.01
CA ILE A 16 -24.12 38.31 3.60
C ILE A 16 -22.68 38.03 3.13
N GLY A 17 -21.75 38.93 3.45
CA GLY A 17 -20.33 38.76 3.10
C GLY A 17 -19.73 37.49 3.70
N ALA A 18 -20.04 37.21 4.97
CA ALA A 18 -19.61 35.99 5.66
C ALA A 18 -20.22 34.73 5.03
N LEU A 19 -21.50 34.77 4.64
CA LEU A 19 -22.17 33.66 3.97
C LEU A 19 -21.53 33.35 2.60
N VAL A 20 -21.28 34.38 1.80
CA VAL A 20 -20.63 34.24 0.48
C VAL A 20 -19.22 33.66 0.64
N LEU A 21 -18.46 34.17 1.61
CA LEU A 21 -17.11 33.66 1.90
C LEU A 21 -17.14 32.19 2.34
N ALA A 22 -18.09 31.82 3.21
CA ALA A 22 -18.27 30.44 3.63
C ALA A 22 -18.59 29.51 2.46
N LEU A 23 -19.48 29.93 1.54
CA LEU A 23 -19.82 29.15 0.35
C LEU A 23 -18.61 28.93 -0.58
N ILE A 24 -17.78 29.95 -0.76
CA ILE A 24 -16.55 29.84 -1.56
C ILE A 24 -15.59 28.83 -0.91
N LEU A 25 -15.38 28.93 0.40
CA LEU A 25 -14.48 28.02 1.13
C LEU A 25 -14.98 26.57 1.07
N VAL A 26 -16.28 26.34 1.31
CA VAL A 26 -16.88 25.01 1.23
C VAL A 26 -16.74 24.43 -0.18
N SER A 27 -16.98 25.24 -1.21
CA SER A 27 -16.84 24.80 -2.60
C SER A 27 -15.38 24.44 -2.93
N GLY A 28 -14.42 25.23 -2.47
CA GLY A 28 -12.99 24.94 -2.64
C GLY A 28 -12.56 23.66 -1.94
N LEU A 29 -13.00 23.46 -0.68
CA LEU A 29 -12.73 22.23 0.07
C LEU A 29 -13.38 21.01 -0.59
N TRP A 30 -14.59 21.15 -1.13
CA TRP A 30 -15.26 20.08 -1.86
C TRP A 30 -14.48 19.64 -3.10
N LEU A 31 -14.05 20.60 -3.93
CA LEU A 31 -13.23 20.32 -5.10
C LEU A 31 -11.89 19.67 -4.74
N TYR A 32 -11.22 20.17 -3.69
CA TYR A 32 -9.97 19.59 -3.22
C TYR A 32 -10.15 18.14 -2.75
N THR A 33 -11.15 17.88 -1.91
CA THR A 33 -11.43 16.53 -1.39
C THR A 33 -11.86 15.56 -2.48
N TYR A 34 -12.62 16.02 -3.47
CA TYR A 34 -12.98 15.20 -4.63
C TYR A 34 -11.76 14.75 -5.42
N ASN A 35 -10.87 15.69 -5.77
CA ASN A 35 -9.63 15.37 -6.50
C ASN A 35 -8.73 14.44 -5.68
N LEU A 36 -8.61 14.68 -4.38
CA LEU A 36 -7.82 13.81 -3.49
C LEU A 36 -8.38 12.38 -3.48
N LYS A 37 -9.70 12.21 -3.42
CA LYS A 37 -10.32 10.87 -3.46
C LYS A 37 -10.00 10.11 -4.73
N VAL A 38 -10.08 10.76 -5.89
CA VAL A 38 -9.77 10.13 -7.18
C VAL A 38 -8.31 9.68 -7.22
N THR A 39 -7.39 10.54 -6.80
CA THR A 39 -5.95 10.20 -6.71
C THR A 39 -5.69 9.04 -5.77
N VAL A 40 -6.32 9.05 -4.59
CA VAL A 40 -6.18 7.96 -3.60
C VAL A 40 -6.70 6.64 -4.17
N LEU A 41 -7.86 6.63 -4.82
CA LEU A 41 -8.41 5.43 -5.45
C LEU A 41 -7.47 4.89 -6.54
N HIS A 42 -6.90 5.78 -7.36
CA HIS A 42 -5.94 5.38 -8.37
C HIS A 42 -4.68 4.75 -7.73
N ASN A 43 -4.14 5.36 -6.69
CA ASN A 43 -2.97 4.84 -5.99
C ASN A 43 -3.26 3.48 -5.33
N ILE A 44 -4.43 3.30 -4.71
CA ILE A 44 -4.84 2.01 -4.14
C ILE A 44 -4.86 0.91 -5.21
N SER A 45 -5.41 1.20 -6.40
CA SER A 45 -5.43 0.23 -7.50
C SER A 45 -4.03 -0.14 -7.99
N GLY A 46 -3.11 0.82 -8.01
CA GLY A 46 -1.70 0.57 -8.34
C GLY A 46 -1.02 -0.34 -7.30
N VAL A 47 -1.22 -0.06 -6.02
CA VAL A 47 -0.67 -0.87 -4.91
C VAL A 47 -1.23 -2.29 -4.92
N GLU A 48 -2.52 -2.46 -5.21
CA GLU A 48 -3.14 -3.79 -5.31
C GLU A 48 -2.51 -4.62 -6.44
N LEU A 49 -2.26 -4.00 -7.59
CA LEU A 49 -1.62 -4.65 -8.73
C LEU A 49 -0.16 -5.04 -8.42
N GLU A 50 0.57 -4.18 -7.72
CA GLU A 50 1.93 -4.46 -7.27
C GLU A 50 1.97 -5.60 -6.23
N LEU A 51 1.01 -5.65 -5.31
CA LEU A 51 0.85 -6.76 -4.37
C LEU A 51 0.58 -8.09 -5.09
N GLN A 52 -0.29 -8.09 -6.10
CA GLN A 52 -0.55 -9.30 -6.90
C GLN A 52 0.71 -9.76 -7.63
N ARG A 53 1.45 -8.86 -8.27
CA ARG A 53 2.75 -9.19 -8.90
C ARG A 53 3.73 -9.76 -7.90
N THR A 54 3.87 -9.15 -6.73
CA THR A 54 4.77 -9.61 -5.68
C THR A 54 4.41 -11.00 -5.18
N ARG A 55 3.11 -11.32 -5.05
CA ARG A 55 2.65 -12.67 -4.68
C ARG A 55 3.01 -13.71 -5.74
N VAL A 56 2.85 -13.38 -7.02
CA VAL A 56 3.23 -14.28 -8.12
C VAL A 56 4.74 -14.54 -8.10
N VAL A 57 5.55 -13.49 -8.01
CA VAL A 57 7.02 -13.62 -7.93
C VAL A 57 7.44 -14.44 -6.70
N ASN A 58 6.80 -14.22 -5.55
CA ASN A 58 7.09 -15.01 -4.35
C ASN A 58 6.76 -16.50 -4.53
N ALA A 59 5.62 -16.81 -5.14
CA ALA A 59 5.21 -18.18 -5.42
C ALA A 59 6.17 -18.85 -6.41
N GLU A 60 6.60 -18.13 -7.45
CA GLU A 60 7.58 -18.60 -8.43
C GLU A 60 8.95 -18.85 -7.79
N MET A 61 9.43 -17.92 -6.94
CA MET A 61 10.67 -18.11 -6.18
C MET A 61 10.61 -19.34 -5.27
N LYS A 62 9.48 -19.55 -4.57
CA LYS A 62 9.28 -20.75 -3.75
C LYS A 62 9.29 -22.02 -4.59
N ASN A 63 8.62 -22.00 -5.73
CA ASN A 63 8.59 -23.14 -6.64
C ASN A 63 9.99 -23.47 -7.17
N ASN A 64 10.77 -22.46 -7.57
CA ASN A 64 12.15 -22.61 -8.01
C ASN A 64 13.03 -23.17 -6.89
N LEU A 65 12.89 -22.66 -5.66
CA LEU A 65 13.62 -23.17 -4.51
C LEU A 65 13.29 -24.64 -4.23
N TYR A 66 12.01 -25.02 -4.25
CA TYR A 66 11.61 -26.41 -4.02
C TYR A 66 12.03 -27.33 -5.17
N SER A 67 12.05 -26.84 -6.41
CA SER A 67 12.61 -27.58 -7.54
C SER A 67 14.09 -27.87 -7.32
N LEU A 68 14.88 -26.86 -6.93
CA LEU A 68 16.31 -27.01 -6.68
C LEU A 68 16.60 -27.91 -5.46
N LEU A 69 15.75 -27.84 -4.43
CA LEU A 69 15.90 -28.63 -3.20
C LEU A 69 15.24 -30.01 -3.29
N ASN A 70 14.63 -30.35 -4.42
CA ASN A 70 13.97 -31.64 -4.59
C ASN A 70 15.05 -32.74 -4.53
N PRO A 71 14.97 -33.71 -3.61
CA PRO A 71 15.96 -34.77 -3.48
C PRO A 71 16.21 -35.55 -4.78
N ALA A 72 15.19 -35.68 -5.65
CA ALA A 72 15.35 -36.30 -6.96
C ALA A 72 16.23 -35.46 -7.90
N GLU A 73 16.00 -34.14 -7.96
CA GLU A 73 16.83 -33.19 -8.74
C GLU A 73 18.25 -33.13 -8.19
N ILE A 74 18.41 -33.09 -6.86
CA ILE A 74 19.72 -33.12 -6.20
C ILE A 74 20.47 -34.41 -6.53
N SER A 75 19.78 -35.57 -6.51
CA SER A 75 20.38 -36.86 -6.88
C SER A 75 20.89 -36.85 -8.32
N ILE A 76 20.08 -36.35 -9.26
CA ILE A 76 20.43 -36.24 -10.67
C ILE A 76 21.62 -35.28 -10.86
N MET A 77 21.60 -34.12 -10.21
CA MET A 77 22.72 -33.16 -10.26
C MET A 77 23.99 -33.69 -9.60
N ALA A 78 23.86 -34.47 -8.53
CA ALA A 78 24.98 -35.11 -7.84
C ALA A 78 25.61 -36.19 -8.75
N GLU A 79 24.81 -37.08 -9.32
CA GLU A 79 25.27 -38.10 -10.27
C GLU A 79 25.93 -37.47 -11.51
N ALA A 80 25.34 -36.42 -12.08
CA ALA A 80 25.91 -35.69 -13.22
C ALA A 80 27.27 -35.05 -12.92
N ARG A 81 27.56 -34.76 -11.64
CA ARG A 81 28.85 -34.21 -11.18
C ARG A 81 29.78 -35.29 -10.60
N GLY A 82 29.41 -36.57 -10.70
CA GLY A 82 30.19 -37.68 -10.16
C GLY A 82 30.22 -37.73 -8.62
N LEU A 83 29.28 -37.05 -7.96
CA LEU A 83 29.14 -37.05 -6.52
C LEU A 83 28.37 -38.30 -6.09
N VAL A 84 28.87 -38.99 -5.08
CA VAL A 84 28.25 -40.20 -4.50
C VAL A 84 27.72 -39.91 -3.10
N LYS A 85 26.63 -40.57 -2.74
CA LYS A 85 26.01 -40.45 -1.42
C LYS A 85 26.93 -41.05 -0.37
N ASP A 86 27.47 -40.20 0.50
CA ASP A 86 28.21 -40.64 1.68
C ASP A 86 27.25 -41.26 2.71
N SER A 87 27.51 -42.51 3.09
CA SER A 87 26.68 -43.26 4.04
C SER A 87 27.10 -43.05 5.50
N ASN A 88 28.29 -42.48 5.75
CA ASN A 88 28.78 -42.18 7.11
C ASN A 88 29.61 -40.87 7.13
N PRO A 89 28.95 -39.71 7.00
CA PRO A 89 29.65 -38.42 6.95
C PRO A 89 30.30 -38.08 8.29
N GLU A 90 31.64 -38.05 8.33
CA GLU A 90 32.42 -37.73 9.54
C GLU A 90 32.20 -36.29 10.06
N PHE A 91 31.72 -35.39 9.20
CA PHE A 91 31.53 -33.95 9.52
C PHE A 91 30.31 -33.67 10.43
N ILE A 92 29.32 -34.57 10.50
CA ILE A 92 28.16 -34.39 11.39
C ILE A 92 28.52 -34.73 12.85
N GLN A 93 29.51 -35.61 13.06
CA GLN A 93 29.91 -36.06 14.39
C GLN A 93 30.64 -34.96 15.20
N VAL A 94 31.24 -33.98 14.53
CA VAL A 94 31.98 -32.89 15.18
C VAL A 94 31.06 -31.86 15.84
N ALA A 95 29.80 -31.74 15.40
CA ALA A 95 28.83 -30.78 15.94
C ALA A 95 28.18 -31.22 17.27
N GLN A 96 28.52 -32.40 17.80
CA GLN A 96 27.93 -32.97 19.02
C GLN A 96 28.93 -33.11 20.20
N ARG A 97 30.05 -32.38 20.20
CA ARG A 97 30.94 -32.28 21.38
C ARG A 97 31.00 -30.89 21.96
#